data_AF-A0A3B8QFG9-F1
#
_entry.id   AF-A0A3B8QFG9-F1
#
_cell.length_a   1.000
_cell.length_b   1.000
_cell.length_c   1.000
_cell.angle_alpha   90.00
_cell.angle_beta   90.00
_cell.angle_gamma   90.00
#
_symmetry.space_group_name_H-M   'P 1'
#
loop_
_entity.id
_entity.type
_entity.pdbx_description
1 polymer ?
#
loop_
_entity_poly.entity_id
_entity_poly.type
_entity_poly.pdbx_seq_one_letter_code
_entity_poly.pdbx_strand_id
1 'polypeptide(L)'
;MNDRATTLLRGRREKLERALGRPLSFPEPASGGELSESERDHLRNGATDLYVNELAWENITDEEQIEGEPLAELAFPGFLAFIQGLLLEKVMPDSLAPANPRPEIAEDVVKFLAERVVALQDAMGGSDEGDAEQRARDLAVTDRLLDLVLFRLHGVDPADVEGFKDPPPAS
;
A
#
# COMPACT_ATOMS: atom_id res chain seq x y z
N MET A 1 13.42 6.98 -6.89
CA MET A 1 12.89 7.50 -5.62
C MET A 1 13.11 8.98 -5.51
N ASN A 2 12.01 9.71 -5.47
CA ASN A 2 11.95 11.14 -5.15
C ASN A 2 12.29 11.34 -3.66
N ASP A 3 13.07 12.36 -3.30
CA ASP A 3 13.41 12.71 -1.91
C ASP A 3 12.17 12.91 -1.03
N ARG A 4 11.06 13.39 -1.62
CA ARG A 4 9.78 13.55 -0.92
C ARG A 4 9.11 12.22 -0.59
N ALA A 5 9.11 11.26 -1.52
CA ALA A 5 8.55 9.93 -1.27
C ALA A 5 9.36 9.18 -0.20
N THR A 6 10.69 9.33 -0.22
CA THR A 6 11.58 8.81 0.83
C THR A 6 11.26 9.43 2.19
N THR A 7 11.02 10.74 2.24
CA THR A 7 10.68 11.46 3.46
C THR A 7 9.32 11.04 4.00
N LEU A 8 8.30 10.93 3.13
CA LEU A 8 6.97 10.43 3.47
C LEU A 8 7.04 9.05 4.13
N LEU A 9 7.72 8.10 3.48
CA LEU A 9 7.85 6.74 4.00
C LEU A 9 8.58 6.67 5.34
N ARG A 10 9.65 7.44 5.48
CA ARG A 10 10.38 7.52 6.75
C ARG A 10 9.48 8.01 7.86
N GLY A 11 8.74 9.11 7.62
CA GLY A 11 7.78 9.65 8.58
C GLY A 11 6.68 8.65 8.94
N ARG A 12 6.15 7.90 7.96
CA ARG A 12 5.15 6.85 8.22
C ARG A 12 5.67 5.73 9.08
N ARG A 13 6.88 5.25 8.80
CA ARG A 13 7.53 4.19 9.59
C ARG A 13 7.79 4.67 11.02
N GLU A 14 8.33 5.87 11.19
CA GLU A 14 8.56 6.45 12.53
C GLU A 14 7.24 6.64 13.30
N LYS A 15 6.16 7.05 12.62
CA LYS A 15 4.82 7.13 13.23
C LYS A 15 4.32 5.75 13.68
N LEU A 16 4.54 4.73 12.85
CA LEU A 16 4.14 3.35 13.14
C LEU A 16 4.94 2.77 14.31
N GLU A 17 6.25 2.95 14.34
CA GLU A 17 7.11 2.53 15.46
C GLU A 17 6.69 3.19 16.77
N ARG A 18 6.39 4.48 16.73
CA ARG A 18 5.91 5.22 17.90
C ARG A 18 4.57 4.69 18.40
N ALA A 19 3.64 4.40 17.50
CA ALA A 19 2.34 3.81 17.85
C ALA A 19 2.51 2.41 18.47
N LEU A 20 3.40 1.58 17.92
CA LEU A 20 3.68 0.23 18.40
C LEU A 20 4.53 0.19 19.68
N GLY A 21 5.24 1.26 20.01
CA GLY A 21 6.21 1.29 21.11
C GLY A 21 7.44 0.38 20.89
N ARG A 22 7.68 -0.06 19.66
CA ARG A 22 8.80 -0.94 19.27
C ARG A 22 9.27 -0.65 17.84
N PRO A 23 10.51 -1.03 17.48
CA PRO A 23 10.96 -1.00 16.10
C PRO A 23 10.11 -1.89 15.18
N LEU A 24 10.03 -1.52 13.90
CA LEU A 24 9.35 -2.34 12.90
C LEU A 24 10.11 -3.64 12.64
N SER A 25 9.36 -4.73 12.62
CA SER A 25 9.82 -6.02 12.14
C SER A 25 9.79 -6.04 10.62
N PHE A 26 10.79 -6.64 9.98
CA PHE A 26 10.78 -6.91 8.54
C PHE A 26 10.75 -8.43 8.32
N PRO A 27 9.87 -8.97 7.47
CA PRO A 27 9.79 -10.40 7.24
C PRO A 27 11.07 -10.91 6.60
N GLU A 28 11.49 -12.13 6.95
CA GLU A 28 12.63 -12.74 6.29
C GLU A 28 12.24 -13.18 4.87
N PRO A 29 13.06 -12.87 3.85
CA PRO A 29 12.83 -13.41 2.52
C PRO A 29 13.00 -14.92 2.53
N ALA A 30 12.30 -15.61 1.64
CA ALA A 30 12.47 -17.04 1.47
C ALA A 30 13.93 -17.41 1.19
N SER A 31 14.39 -18.56 1.71
CA SER A 31 15.74 -19.08 1.45
C SER A 31 16.01 -19.46 -0.02
N GLY A 32 15.05 -19.26 -0.92
CA GLY A 32 15.04 -19.70 -2.32
C GLY A 32 15.93 -18.92 -3.30
N GLY A 33 16.87 -18.12 -2.79
CA GLY A 33 17.76 -17.29 -3.61
C GLY A 33 17.15 -15.93 -3.99
N GLU A 34 18.03 -15.00 -4.33
CA GLU A 34 17.66 -13.67 -4.84
C GLU A 34 16.90 -13.80 -6.16
N LEU A 35 15.86 -12.98 -6.32
CA LEU A 35 15.13 -12.88 -7.59
C LEU A 35 16.04 -12.34 -8.68
N SER A 36 15.91 -12.88 -9.89
CA SER A 36 16.45 -12.21 -11.07
C SER A 36 15.75 -10.87 -11.30
N GLU A 37 16.41 -9.96 -12.01
CA GLU A 37 15.84 -8.65 -12.35
C GLU A 37 14.50 -8.79 -13.10
N SER A 38 14.42 -9.73 -14.06
CA SER A 38 13.19 -9.98 -14.81
C SER A 38 12.04 -10.49 -13.93
N GLU A 39 12.30 -11.31 -12.91
CA GLU A 39 11.27 -11.79 -11.98
C GLU A 39 10.80 -10.66 -11.05
N ARG A 40 11.74 -9.86 -10.56
CA ARG A 40 11.43 -8.68 -9.75
C ARG A 40 10.61 -7.66 -10.55
N ASP A 41 10.94 -7.43 -11.80
CA ASP A 41 10.17 -6.56 -12.69
C ASP A 41 8.78 -7.11 -12.96
N HIS A 42 8.66 -8.41 -13.24
CA HIS A 42 7.36 -9.05 -13.44
C HIS A 42 6.43 -8.84 -12.25
N LEU A 43 6.91 -9.08 -11.02
CA LEU A 43 6.11 -8.92 -9.81
C LEU A 43 5.77 -7.45 -9.52
N ARG A 44 6.71 -6.52 -9.74
CA ARG A 44 6.46 -5.07 -9.58
C ARG A 44 5.44 -4.55 -10.59
N ASN A 45 5.53 -4.99 -11.84
CA ASN A 45 4.57 -4.64 -12.88
C ASN A 45 3.19 -5.21 -12.55
N GLY A 46 3.10 -6.45 -12.07
CA GLY A 46 1.85 -7.05 -11.61
C GLY A 46 1.15 -6.23 -10.52
N ALA A 47 1.89 -5.77 -9.50
CA ALA A 47 1.34 -4.87 -8.48
C ALA A 47 0.89 -3.52 -9.06
N THR A 48 1.69 -2.94 -9.95
CA THR A 48 1.39 -1.65 -10.59
C THR A 48 0.10 -1.75 -11.42
N ASP A 49 -0.02 -2.80 -12.24
CA ASP A 49 -1.18 -3.03 -13.09
C ASP A 49 -2.45 -3.24 -12.25
N LEU A 50 -2.37 -4.03 -11.16
CA LEU A 50 -3.49 -4.21 -10.23
C LEU A 50 -3.93 -2.88 -9.63
N TYR A 51 -2.99 -2.07 -9.11
CA TYR A 51 -3.31 -0.76 -8.54
C TYR A 51 -3.98 0.16 -9.57
N VAL A 52 -3.43 0.27 -10.78
CA VAL A 52 -3.98 1.15 -11.82
C VAL A 52 -5.38 0.69 -12.23
N ASN A 53 -5.58 -0.62 -12.41
CA ASN A 53 -6.87 -1.17 -12.83
C ASN A 53 -7.94 -1.00 -11.76
N GLU A 54 -7.62 -1.27 -10.49
CA GLU A 54 -8.57 -1.15 -9.38
C GLU A 54 -8.92 0.32 -9.10
N LEU A 55 -7.93 1.23 -9.12
CA LEU A 55 -8.21 2.67 -9.00
C LEU A 55 -9.07 3.18 -10.15
N ALA A 56 -8.79 2.75 -11.39
CA ALA A 56 -9.60 3.14 -12.54
C ALA A 56 -11.04 2.59 -12.45
N TRP A 57 -11.21 1.39 -11.89
CA TRP A 57 -12.52 0.81 -11.65
C TRP A 57 -13.31 1.63 -10.62
N GLU A 58 -12.70 1.95 -9.48
CA GLU A 58 -13.33 2.80 -8.46
C GLU A 58 -13.72 4.17 -8.99
N ASN A 59 -12.88 4.78 -9.84
CA ASN A 59 -13.18 6.07 -10.44
C ASN A 59 -14.37 6.03 -11.42
N ILE A 60 -14.74 4.84 -11.89
CA ILE A 60 -15.92 4.63 -12.75
C ILE A 60 -17.16 4.33 -11.91
N THR A 61 -17.02 3.53 -10.85
CA THR A 61 -18.16 2.99 -10.09
C THR A 61 -18.52 3.84 -8.88
N ASP A 62 -17.54 4.39 -8.17
CA ASP A 62 -17.71 5.13 -6.91
C ASP A 62 -18.44 4.33 -5.82
N GLU A 63 -18.37 2.99 -5.90
CA GLU A 63 -19.22 2.06 -5.13
C GLU A 63 -18.67 1.76 -3.73
N GLU A 64 -17.34 1.81 -3.53
CA GLU A 64 -16.69 1.34 -2.30
C GLU A 64 -16.45 2.47 -1.27
N GLN A 65 -17.54 3.09 -0.81
CA GLN A 65 -17.52 4.11 0.23
C GLN A 65 -18.45 3.77 1.40
N ILE A 66 -18.03 4.08 2.63
CA ILE A 66 -18.91 4.12 3.82
C ILE A 66 -18.93 5.55 4.34
N GLU A 67 -20.15 6.08 4.55
CA GLU A 67 -20.37 7.45 5.05
C GLU A 67 -19.67 8.55 4.22
N GLY A 68 -19.36 8.28 2.95
CA GLY A 68 -18.66 9.21 2.05
C GLY A 68 -17.14 9.16 2.13
N GLU A 69 -16.56 8.23 2.91
CA GLU A 69 -15.11 7.97 2.93
C GLU A 69 -14.77 6.73 2.08
N PRO A 70 -13.77 6.82 1.19
CA PRO A 70 -13.34 5.68 0.38
C PRO A 70 -12.69 4.58 1.24
N LEU A 71 -13.11 3.34 1.03
CA LEU A 71 -12.57 2.17 1.73
C LEU A 71 -11.54 1.46 0.88
N ALA A 72 -10.26 1.79 1.10
CA ALA A 72 -9.15 1.18 0.37
C ALA A 72 -9.13 -0.37 0.48
N GLU A 73 -9.60 -0.92 1.60
CA GLU A 73 -9.72 -2.37 1.80
C GLU A 73 -10.69 -3.05 0.81
N LEU A 74 -11.75 -2.34 0.39
CA LEU A 74 -12.77 -2.84 -0.54
C LEU A 74 -12.48 -2.43 -1.98
N ALA A 75 -11.90 -1.25 -2.19
CA ALA A 75 -11.49 -0.73 -3.48
C ALA A 75 -10.32 -1.51 -4.12
N PHE A 76 -9.42 -2.10 -3.29
CA PHE A 76 -8.20 -2.76 -3.77
C PHE A 76 -8.09 -4.24 -3.37
N PRO A 77 -9.12 -5.07 -3.56
CA PRO A 77 -9.16 -6.41 -2.99
C PRO A 77 -8.12 -7.34 -3.64
N GLY A 78 -7.95 -7.26 -4.97
CA GLY A 78 -6.99 -8.04 -5.73
C GLY A 78 -5.55 -7.61 -5.46
N PHE A 79 -5.29 -6.30 -5.42
CA PHE A 79 -3.98 -5.78 -5.02
C PHE A 79 -3.59 -6.21 -3.61
N LEU A 80 -4.51 -6.10 -2.63
CA LEU A 80 -4.23 -6.49 -1.25
C LEU A 80 -4.03 -8.01 -1.10
N ALA A 81 -4.76 -8.82 -1.86
CA ALA A 81 -4.54 -10.27 -1.93
C ALA A 81 -3.17 -10.60 -2.54
N PHE A 82 -2.72 -9.86 -3.56
CA PHE A 82 -1.39 -10.00 -4.14
C PHE A 82 -0.29 -9.70 -3.13
N ILE A 83 -0.40 -8.59 -2.38
CA ILE A 83 0.53 -8.26 -1.28
C ILE A 83 0.54 -9.35 -0.21
N GLN A 84 -0.62 -9.87 0.18
CA GLN A 84 -0.70 -10.98 1.14
C GLN A 84 0.01 -12.23 0.61
N GLY A 85 -0.13 -12.54 -0.68
CA GLY A 85 0.58 -13.65 -1.32
C GLY A 85 2.11 -13.48 -1.29
N LEU A 86 2.60 -12.26 -1.51
CA LEU A 86 4.04 -11.95 -1.41
C LEU A 86 4.58 -12.11 0.02
N LEU A 87 3.74 -12.02 1.04
CA LEU A 87 4.14 -12.08 2.45
C LEU A 87 3.74 -13.39 3.13
N LEU A 88 3.29 -14.38 2.35
CA LEU A 88 2.78 -15.63 2.89
C LEU A 88 3.92 -16.49 3.44
N GLU A 89 3.94 -16.68 4.76
CA GLU A 89 4.94 -17.52 5.45
C GLU A 89 4.53 -18.99 5.57
N LYS A 90 3.23 -19.28 5.50
CA LYS A 90 2.68 -20.62 5.69
C LYS A 90 1.65 -20.93 4.62
N VAL A 91 1.75 -22.14 4.08
CA VAL A 91 0.77 -22.71 3.15
C VAL A 91 0.03 -23.86 3.81
N MET A 92 -1.10 -24.26 3.25
CA MET A 92 -1.83 -25.43 3.70
C MET A 92 -0.97 -26.71 3.54
N PRO A 93 -1.16 -27.75 4.38
CA PRO A 93 -0.34 -28.96 4.33
C PRO A 93 -0.37 -29.72 2.99
N ASP A 94 -1.43 -29.53 2.20
CA ASP A 94 -1.65 -30.13 0.89
C ASP A 94 -1.14 -29.24 -0.28
N SER A 95 -0.50 -28.11 0.02
CA SER A 95 0.05 -27.22 -1.00
C SER A 95 1.17 -27.91 -1.78
N LEU A 96 1.11 -27.79 -3.11
CA LEU A 96 2.08 -28.36 -4.04
C LEU A 96 3.44 -27.63 -4.04
N ALA A 97 3.48 -26.44 -3.46
CA ALA A 97 4.69 -25.64 -3.31
C ALA A 97 4.77 -25.05 -1.90
N PRO A 98 5.97 -24.89 -1.33
CA PRO A 98 6.15 -24.22 -0.05
C PRO A 98 5.78 -22.73 -0.17
N ALA A 99 5.55 -22.11 0.98
CA ALA A 99 5.55 -20.66 1.11
C ALA A 99 6.87 -20.09 0.57
N ASN A 100 6.78 -18.98 -0.18
CA ASN A 100 7.93 -18.33 -0.78
C ASN A 100 7.80 -16.80 -0.61
N PRO A 101 7.87 -16.27 0.63
CA PRO A 101 7.70 -14.85 0.88
C PRO A 101 8.78 -14.03 0.17
N ARG A 102 8.32 -12.93 -0.45
CA ARG A 102 9.09 -11.92 -1.21
C ARG A 102 8.86 -10.53 -0.62
N PRO A 103 9.25 -10.28 0.65
CA PRO A 103 9.08 -8.99 1.31
C PRO A 103 9.85 -7.86 0.62
N GLU A 104 10.91 -8.18 -0.12
CA GLU A 104 11.64 -7.22 -0.96
C GLU A 104 10.77 -6.61 -2.06
N ILE A 105 9.81 -7.37 -2.60
CA ILE A 105 8.85 -6.87 -3.60
C ILE A 105 7.78 -6.01 -2.92
N ALA A 106 7.27 -6.44 -1.78
CA ALA A 106 6.32 -5.64 -1.00
C ALA A 106 6.92 -4.28 -0.59
N GLU A 107 8.22 -4.24 -0.23
CA GLU A 107 8.97 -3.01 0.03
C GLU A 107 9.07 -2.11 -1.22
N ASP A 108 9.26 -2.69 -2.41
CA ASP A 108 9.23 -1.91 -3.65
C ASP A 108 7.86 -1.35 -3.97
N VAL A 109 6.80 -2.11 -3.67
CA VAL A 109 5.42 -1.63 -3.83
C VAL A 109 5.11 -0.50 -2.84
N VAL A 110 5.59 -0.56 -1.61
CA VAL A 110 5.51 0.55 -0.64
C VAL A 110 6.17 1.82 -1.20
N LYS A 111 7.34 1.69 -1.84
CA LYS A 111 8.02 2.81 -2.51
C LYS A 111 7.19 3.37 -3.66
N PHE A 112 6.64 2.50 -4.51
CA PHE A 112 5.76 2.89 -5.59
C PHE A 112 4.53 3.65 -5.07
N LEU A 113 3.83 3.14 -4.05
CA LEU A 113 2.66 3.81 -3.48
C LEU A 113 3.00 5.18 -2.88
N ALA A 114 4.14 5.31 -2.21
CA ALA A 114 4.58 6.62 -1.71
C ALA A 114 4.90 7.62 -2.84
N GLU A 115 5.49 7.15 -3.93
CA GLU A 115 5.68 7.98 -5.14
C GLU A 115 4.34 8.40 -5.74
N ARG A 116 3.34 7.51 -5.75
CA ARG A 116 1.97 7.82 -6.20
C ARG A 116 1.29 8.85 -5.30
N VAL A 117 1.39 8.73 -3.98
CA VAL A 117 0.85 9.72 -3.03
C VAL A 117 1.45 11.10 -3.30
N VAL A 118 2.78 11.20 -3.43
CA VAL A 118 3.44 12.49 -3.72
C VAL A 118 2.99 13.05 -5.07
N ALA A 119 2.88 12.22 -6.10
CA ALA A 119 2.41 12.66 -7.41
C ALA A 119 0.97 13.19 -7.38
N LEU A 120 0.08 12.53 -6.62
CA LEU A 120 -1.30 12.98 -6.43
C LEU A 120 -1.35 14.30 -5.64
N GLN A 121 -0.55 14.43 -4.58
CA GLN A 121 -0.41 15.69 -3.83
C GLN A 121 0.07 16.85 -4.72
N ASP A 122 1.03 16.60 -5.61
CA ASP A 122 1.55 17.62 -6.52
C ASP A 122 0.52 18.05 -7.56
N ALA A 123 -0.34 17.12 -8.00
CA ALA A 123 -1.44 17.39 -8.92
C ALA A 123 -2.57 18.22 -8.29
N MET A 124 -2.71 18.23 -6.96
CA MET A 124 -3.71 19.05 -6.24
C MET A 124 -3.47 20.56 -6.39
N GLY A 125 -2.24 21.00 -6.70
CA GLY A 125 -1.92 22.41 -6.93
C GLY A 125 -2.32 22.95 -8.31
N GLY A 126 -2.91 22.11 -9.18
CA GLY A 126 -3.35 22.48 -10.52
C GLY A 126 -4.67 23.28 -10.53
N SER A 127 -4.84 24.13 -11.55
CA SER A 127 -5.99 25.07 -11.67
C SER A 127 -7.27 24.46 -12.28
N ASP A 128 -7.33 23.14 -12.48
CA ASP A 128 -8.48 22.48 -13.10
C ASP A 128 -9.43 21.94 -12.00
N GLU A 129 -10.48 22.72 -11.71
CA GLU A 129 -11.43 22.50 -10.61
C GLU A 129 -12.31 21.25 -10.81
N GLY A 130 -12.61 20.88 -12.07
CA GLY A 130 -13.51 19.75 -12.39
C GLY A 130 -13.00 18.38 -11.97
N ASP A 131 -11.69 18.25 -11.78
CA ASP A 131 -11.01 17.01 -11.39
C ASP A 131 -10.52 17.04 -9.92
N ALA A 132 -10.71 18.15 -9.20
CA ALA A 132 -10.12 18.33 -7.87
C ALA A 132 -10.68 17.36 -6.83
N GLU A 133 -11.99 17.09 -6.88
CA GLU A 133 -12.65 16.13 -5.99
C GLU A 133 -12.17 14.70 -6.27
N GLN A 134 -12.08 14.31 -7.55
CA GLN A 134 -11.56 13.00 -7.93
C GLN A 134 -10.11 12.82 -7.47
N ARG A 135 -9.24 13.81 -7.69
CA ARG A 135 -7.84 13.76 -7.23
C ARG A 135 -7.73 13.66 -5.70
N ALA A 136 -8.63 14.32 -4.97
CA ALA A 136 -8.68 14.22 -3.52
C ALA A 136 -9.09 12.81 -3.05
N ARG A 137 -10.05 12.18 -3.74
CA ARG A 137 -10.45 10.79 -3.48
C ARG A 137 -9.33 9.80 -3.82
N ASP A 138 -8.72 9.91 -5.01
CA ASP A 138 -7.58 9.10 -5.44
C ASP A 138 -6.43 9.20 -4.44
N LEU A 139 -6.15 10.42 -3.95
CA LEU A 139 -5.16 10.66 -2.91
C LEU A 139 -5.55 9.96 -1.62
N ALA A 140 -6.76 10.17 -1.10
CA ALA A 140 -7.21 9.58 0.16
C ALA A 140 -7.14 8.05 0.13
N VAL A 141 -7.61 7.42 -0.95
CA VAL A 141 -7.62 5.96 -1.06
C VAL A 141 -6.21 5.40 -1.27
N THR A 142 -5.36 6.04 -2.07
CA THR A 142 -3.96 5.62 -2.28
C THR A 142 -3.14 5.79 -1.01
N ASP A 143 -3.37 6.88 -0.28
CA ASP A 143 -2.72 7.18 0.98
C ASP A 143 -3.09 6.15 2.06
N ARG A 144 -4.37 5.77 2.13
CA ARG A 144 -4.82 4.68 2.99
C ARG A 144 -4.26 3.32 2.56
N LEU A 145 -4.19 3.05 1.26
CA LEU A 145 -3.63 1.81 0.72
C LEU A 145 -2.16 1.65 1.10
N LEU A 146 -1.37 2.73 1.06
CA LEU A 146 0.02 2.72 1.51
C LEU A 146 0.16 2.22 2.96
N ASP A 147 -0.71 2.68 3.86
CA ASP A 147 -0.72 2.24 5.25
C ASP A 147 -1.07 0.76 5.39
N LEU A 148 -2.08 0.32 4.65
CA LEU A 148 -2.50 -1.08 4.64
C LEU A 148 -1.41 -2.03 4.14
N VAL A 149 -0.59 -1.60 3.18
CA VAL A 149 0.57 -2.38 2.73
C VAL A 149 1.68 -2.34 3.77
N LEU A 150 1.95 -1.19 4.39
CA LEU A 150 2.93 -1.07 5.47
C LEU A 150 2.59 -1.96 6.67
N PHE A 151 1.32 -2.00 7.07
CA PHE A 151 0.86 -2.85 8.16
C PHE A 151 1.09 -4.32 7.82
N ARG A 152 0.70 -4.77 6.63
CA ARG A 152 0.94 -6.14 6.17
C ARG A 152 2.43 -6.47 6.14
N LEU A 153 3.25 -5.60 5.55
CA LEU A 153 4.69 -5.78 5.46
C LEU A 153 5.33 -5.95 6.83
N HIS A 154 4.88 -5.20 7.83
CA HIS A 154 5.47 -5.22 9.17
C HIS A 154 4.76 -6.18 10.15
N GLY A 155 3.77 -6.94 9.68
CA GLY A 155 2.99 -7.87 10.51
C GLY A 155 2.21 -7.17 11.62
N VAL A 156 1.65 -6.00 11.32
CA VAL A 156 0.92 -5.15 12.27
C VAL A 156 -0.58 -5.34 12.07
N ASP A 157 -1.30 -5.66 13.16
CA ASP A 157 -2.76 -5.60 13.15
C ASP A 157 -3.20 -4.12 13.20
N PRO A 158 -4.07 -3.66 12.28
CA PRO A 158 -4.61 -2.30 12.33
C PRO A 158 -5.24 -1.92 13.69
N ALA A 159 -5.73 -2.89 14.45
CA ALA A 159 -6.27 -2.67 15.80
C ALA A 159 -5.20 -2.29 16.83
N ASP A 160 -3.94 -2.69 16.62
CA ASP A 160 -2.82 -2.43 17.54
C ASP A 160 -2.23 -1.02 17.39
N VAL A 161 -2.68 -0.26 16.40
CA VAL A 161 -2.14 1.07 16.05
C VAL A 161 -3.20 2.16 16.15
N GLU A 162 -3.94 2.13 17.26
CA GLU A 162 -4.92 3.15 17.63
C GLU A 162 -4.28 4.56 17.57
N GLY A 163 -4.83 5.47 16.75
CA GLY A 163 -4.28 6.81 16.53
C GLY A 163 -3.22 6.94 15.42
N PHE A 164 -2.92 5.87 14.67
CA PHE A 164 -2.10 5.98 13.47
C PHE A 164 -2.82 6.70 12.32
N LYS A 165 -4.16 6.63 12.25
CA LYS A 165 -4.95 7.49 11.37
C LYS A 165 -4.78 8.95 11.81
N ASP A 166 -4.52 9.85 10.87
CA ASP A 166 -4.67 11.27 11.18
C ASP A 166 -6.14 11.54 11.53
N PRO A 167 -6.43 12.37 12.56
CA PRO A 167 -7.81 12.74 12.84
C PRO A 167 -8.42 13.38 11.58
N PRO A 168 -9.72 13.16 11.30
CA PRO A 168 -10.38 13.85 10.20
C PRO A 168 -10.19 15.36 10.38
N PRO A 169 -9.98 16.12 9.30
CA PRO A 169 -9.81 17.57 9.39
C PRO A 169 -11.01 18.17 10.13
N ALA A 170 -10.73 19.00 11.14
CA ALA A 170 -11.78 19.70 11.87
C ALA A 170 -12.59 20.56 10.90
N SER A 171 -13.90 20.34 10.88
CA SER A 171 -14.87 21.11 10.08
C SER A 171 -14.94 22.59 10.46
#